data_AF-A0A7L4PXW2-F1
#
_entry.id   AF-A0A7L4PXW2-F1
#
_cell.length_a   1.000
_cell.length_b   1.000
_cell.length_c   1.000
_cell.angle_alpha   90.00
_cell.angle_beta   90.00
_cell.angle_gamma   90.00
#
_symmetry.space_group_name_H-M   'P 1'
#
loop_
_entity.id
_entity.type
_entity.pdbx_description
1 polymer ?
#
loop_
_entity_poly.entity_id
_entity_poly.type
_entity_poly.pdbx_seq_one_letter_code
_entity_poly.pdbx_strand_id
1 'polypeptide(L)' 'QHALEISHRGYILENGRIIREGSAEELLNDDQIRAAYLGL' A
#
# COMPACT_ATOMS: atom_id res chain seq x y z
N GLN A 1 6.84 -5.85 2.83
CA GLN A 1 6.87 -6.13 1.38
C GLN A 1 5.96 -7.29 0.96
N HIS A 2 6.09 -8.47 1.59
CA HIS A 2 5.42 -9.69 1.10
C HIS A 2 3.89 -9.60 1.01
N ALA A 3 3.18 -8.91 1.92
CA ALA A 3 1.71 -8.93 1.91
C ALA A 3 1.07 -8.28 0.67
N LEU A 4 1.62 -7.17 0.17
CA LEU A 4 1.13 -6.53 -1.05
C LEU A 4 1.53 -7.35 -2.28
N GLU A 5 2.73 -7.94 -2.31
CA GLU A 5 3.23 -8.74 -3.44
C GLU A 5 2.37 -9.98 -3.78
N ILE A 6 1.62 -10.53 -2.81
CA ILE A 6 0.68 -11.65 -2.99
C ILE A 6 -0.79 -11.22 -3.04
N SER A 7 -1.08 -9.93 -2.87
CA SER A 7 -2.46 -9.42 -2.83
C SER A 7 -2.90 -8.92 -4.20
N HIS A 8 -4.21 -9.02 -4.49
CA HIS A 8 -4.79 -8.43 -5.70
C HIS A 8 -5.23 -6.98 -5.49
N ARG A 9 -5.68 -6.65 -4.27
CA ARG A 9 -6.03 -5.30 -3.83
C ARG A 9 -5.41 -5.03 -2.47
N GLY A 10 -5.08 -3.77 -2.21
CA GLY A 10 -4.66 -3.28 -0.91
C GLY A 10 -5.49 -2.09 -0.45
N TYR A 11 -5.52 -1.90 0.86
CA TYR A 11 -6.16 -0.77 1.53
C TYR A 11 -5.20 -0.26 2.59
N ILE A 12 -4.93 1.05 2.57
CA ILE A 12 -4.11 1.70 3.59
C ILE A 12 -5.03 2.39 4.57
N LEU A 13 -4.87 1.99 5.82
CA LEU A 13 -5.64 2.51 6.93
C LEU A 13 -4.76 3.39 7.79
N GLU A 14 -5.17 4.64 7.95
CA GLU A 14 -4.52 5.62 8.83
C GLU A 14 -5.58 6.24 9.74
N ASN A 15 -5.32 6.26 11.04
CA ASN A 15 -6.23 6.83 12.04
C ASN A 15 -7.68 6.32 11.94
N GLY A 16 -7.85 5.03 11.62
CA GLY A 16 -9.17 4.40 11.49
C GLY A 16 -9.89 4.69 10.17
N ARG A 17 -9.23 5.32 9.19
CA ARG A 17 -9.82 5.66 7.88
C ARG A 17 -9.00 5.06 6.74
N ILE A 18 -9.69 4.65 5.68
CA ILE A 18 -9.02 4.24 4.45
C ILE A 18 -8.60 5.51 3.71
N ILE A 19 -7.30 5.72 3.60
CA ILE A 19 -6.73 6.90 2.93
C ILE A 19 -6.34 6.61 1.48
N ARG A 20 -6.07 5.34 1.15
CA ARG A 20 -5.71 4.85 -0.17
C ARG A 20 -6.24 3.44 -0.35
N GLU A 21 -6.72 3.14 -1.55
CA GLU A 21 -7.07 1.80 -1.99
C GLU A 21 -6.69 1.64 -3.46
N GLY A 22 -6.39 0.41 -3.87
CA GLY A 22 -6.00 0.13 -5.25
C GLY A 22 -5.55 -1.31 -5.42
N SER A 23 -5.13 -1.65 -6.64
CA SER A 23 -4.41 -2.90 -6.88
C SER A 23 -3.09 -2.91 -6.10
N ALA A 24 -2.59 -4.11 -5.79
CA ALA A 24 -1.29 -4.20 -5.14
C ALA A 24 -0.16 -3.58 -5.98
N GLU A 25 -0.23 -3.70 -7.30
CA GLU A 25 0.75 -3.11 -8.21
C GLU A 25 0.75 -1.58 -8.15
N GLU A 26 -0.43 -0.95 -8.16
CA GLU A 26 -0.54 0.51 -8.02
C GLU A 26 0.01 0.98 -6.67
N LEU A 27 -0.30 0.28 -5.58
CA LEU A 27 0.15 0.65 -4.23
C LEU A 27 1.65 0.37 -4.01
N LEU A 28 2.21 -0.65 -4.66
CA LEU A 28 3.65 -0.95 -4.64
C LEU A 28 4.46 0.06 -5.45
N ASN A 29 3.87 0.69 -6.47
CA ASN A 29 4.51 1.72 -7.29
C ASN A 29 4.25 3.15 -6.78
N ASP A 30 3.45 3.34 -5.74
CA ASP A 30 3.24 4.65 -5.13
C ASP A 30 4.41 5.01 -4.21
N ASP A 31 5.23 5.97 -4.63
CA ASP A 31 6.43 6.42 -3.92
C ASP A 31 6.14 6.89 -2.48
N GLN A 32 4.96 7.46 -2.20
CA GLN A 32 4.59 7.85 -0.83
C GLN A 32 4.34 6.63 0.05
N ILE A 33 3.69 5.60 -0.49
CA ILE A 33 3.41 4.36 0.24
C ILE A 33 4.70 3.59 0.48
N ARG A 34 5.57 3.54 -0.54
CA ARG A 34 6.87 2.90 -0.44
C ARG A 34 7.72 3.54 0.66
N ALA A 35 7.81 4.87 0.67
CA ALA A 35 8.57 5.59 1.69
C ALA A 35 7.96 5.44 3.09
N ALA A 36 6.64 5.52 3.22
CA ALA A 36 5.98 5.52 4.53
C ALA A 36 5.84 4.12 5.16
N TYR A 37 5.70 3.05 4.37
CA TYR A 37 5.33 1.72 4.86
C TYR A 37 6.24 0.58 4.40
N LEU A 38 7.02 0.76 3.33
CA LEU A 38 7.91 -0.28 2.81
C LEU A 38 9.39 0.00 3.09
N GLY A 39 9.74 1.22 3.51
CA GLY A 39 11.07 1.55 4.03
C GLY A 39 12.19 1.57 2.99
N LEU A 40 11.87 1.98 1.75
CA LEU A 40 12.85 2.24 0.68
C LEU A 40 13.11 3.74 0.51
#